data_AF-A0A369AG45-F1
#
_entry.id   AF-A0A369AG45-F1
#
_cell.length_a   1.000
_cell.length_b   1.000
_cell.length_c   1.000
_cell.angle_alpha   90.00
_cell.angle_beta   90.00
_cell.angle_gamma   90.00
#
_symmetry.space_group_name_H-M   'P 1'
#
loop_
_entity.id
_entity.type
_entity.pdbx_description
1 polymer ?
#
loop_
_entity_poly.entity_id
_entity_poly.type
_entity_poly.pdbx_seq_one_letter_code
_entity_poly.pdbx_strand_id
1 'polypeptide(L)'
;MKDRIKKILAEELGYTPYEAEVTADGLMRLDMRLKAAFDRWLCDRTETDVGVVGLNAFKLMEKRGLAYPAALISLDWAIREPEQALEFLKHGSVM
;
A
#
# COMPACT_ATOMS: atom_id res chain seq x y z
N MET A 1 -5.14 -16.71 5.03
CA MET A 1 -5.38 -15.30 4.64
C MET A 1 -4.25 -14.79 3.75
N LYS A 2 -2.99 -14.88 4.19
CA LYS A 2 -1.81 -14.48 3.41
C LYS A 2 -1.79 -15.08 1.99
N ASP A 3 -2.06 -16.38 1.85
CA ASP A 3 -2.04 -17.06 0.55
C ASP A 3 -3.08 -16.50 -0.43
N ARG A 4 -4.25 -16.08 0.07
CA ARG A 4 -5.26 -15.41 -0.75
C ARG A 4 -4.73 -14.09 -1.29
N ILE A 5 -4.09 -13.28 -0.45
CA ILE A 5 -3.51 -12.00 -0.84
C ILE A 5 -2.44 -12.23 -1.90
N LYS A 6 -1.51 -13.15 -1.66
CA LYS A 6 -0.44 -13.48 -2.61
C LYS A 6 -0.97 -13.89 -3.98
N LYS A 7 -2.02 -14.73 -3.99
CA LYS A 7 -2.66 -15.18 -5.23
C LYS A 7 -3.21 -14.00 -6.03
N ILE A 8 -3.92 -13.07 -5.36
CA ILE A 8 -4.45 -11.85 -5.97
C ILE A 8 -3.32 -10.99 -6.54
N LEU A 9 -2.26 -10.76 -5.75
CA LEU A 9 -1.12 -9.95 -6.17
C LEU A 9 -0.43 -10.53 -7.41
N ALA A 10 -0.24 -11.86 -7.45
CA ALA A 10 0.41 -12.53 -8.57
C ALA A 10 -0.47 -12.61 -9.82
N GLU A 11 -1.74 -13.01 -9.67
CA GLU A 11 -2.63 -13.27 -10.80
C GLU A 11 -3.25 -12.00 -11.39
N GLU A 12 -3.58 -11.01 -10.54
CA GLU A 12 -4.30 -9.81 -10.98
C GLU A 12 -3.38 -8.61 -11.17
N LEU A 13 -2.33 -8.49 -10.37
CA LEU A 13 -1.39 -7.36 -10.42
C LEU A 13 -0.03 -7.72 -11.03
N GLY A 14 0.19 -8.99 -11.40
CA GLY A 14 1.42 -9.44 -12.07
C GLY A 14 2.66 -9.47 -11.19
N TYR A 15 2.50 -9.50 -9.87
CA TYR A 15 3.63 -9.53 -8.93
C TYR A 15 4.39 -10.85 -9.05
N THR A 16 5.71 -10.79 -8.98
CA THR A 16 6.53 -12.00 -8.82
C THR A 16 6.23 -12.68 -7.48
N PRO A 17 6.54 -13.98 -7.31
CA PRO A 17 6.33 -14.67 -6.03
C PRO A 17 6.99 -13.98 -4.83
N TYR A 18 8.16 -13.38 -5.05
CA TYR A 18 8.88 -12.62 -4.03
C TYR A 18 8.16 -11.32 -3.67
N GLU A 19 7.77 -10.52 -4.67
CA GLU A 19 7.05 -9.26 -4.43
C GLU A 19 5.69 -9.53 -3.77
N ALA A 20 5.00 -10.58 -4.19
CA ALA A 20 3.72 -11.00 -3.60
C ALA A 20 3.89 -11.42 -2.13
N GLU A 21 4.97 -12.13 -1.78
CA GLU A 21 5.28 -12.50 -0.39
C GLU A 21 5.50 -11.25 0.49
N VAL A 22 6.42 -10.38 0.06
CA VAL A 22 6.79 -9.15 0.81
C VAL A 22 5.59 -8.22 0.95
N THR A 23 4.84 -8.01 -0.13
CA THR A 23 3.64 -7.15 -0.12
C THR A 23 2.55 -7.75 0.75
N ALA A 24 2.30 -9.06 0.69
CA ALA A 24 1.32 -9.71 1.56
C ALA A 24 1.69 -9.61 3.04
N ASP A 25 2.98 -9.69 3.40
CA ASP A 25 3.44 -9.44 4.78
C ASP A 25 3.18 -8.00 5.23
N GLY A 26 3.45 -7.02 4.36
CA GLY A 26 3.14 -5.62 4.64
C GLY A 26 1.65 -5.39 4.87
N LEU A 27 0.80 -5.93 3.99
CA LEU A 27 -0.67 -5.80 4.07
C LEU A 27 -1.24 -6.47 5.33
N MET A 28 -0.65 -7.57 5.78
CA MET A 28 -1.07 -8.22 7.02
C MET A 28 -0.77 -7.41 8.29
N ARG A 29 0.17 -6.47 8.20
CA ARG A 29 0.68 -5.68 9.33
C ARG A 29 0.25 -4.21 9.32
N LEU A 30 -0.68 -3.85 8.43
CA LEU A 30 -1.17 -2.48 8.31
C LEU A 30 -1.74 -1.95 9.64
N ASP A 31 -1.48 -0.68 9.89
CA ASP A 31 -2.14 0.10 10.94
C ASP A 31 -3.68 0.02 10.81
N MET A 32 -4.36 0.00 11.95
CA MET A 32 -5.82 -0.12 12.03
C MET A 32 -6.58 0.91 11.18
N ARG A 33 -6.01 2.10 10.96
CA ARG A 33 -6.62 3.17 10.14
C ARG A 33 -6.74 2.79 8.67
N LEU A 34 -5.90 1.88 8.19
CA LEU A 34 -5.87 1.42 6.79
C LEU A 34 -6.65 0.12 6.60
N LYS A 35 -6.99 -0.58 7.68
CA LYS A 35 -7.61 -1.91 7.62
C LYS A 35 -8.95 -1.93 6.90
N ALA A 36 -9.80 -0.93 7.13
CA ALA A 36 -11.10 -0.84 6.44
C ALA A 36 -10.95 -0.65 4.92
N ALA A 37 -9.94 0.13 4.49
CA ALA A 37 -9.64 0.33 3.08
C ALA A 37 -9.07 -0.95 2.44
N PHE A 38 -8.17 -1.62 3.16
CA PHE A 38 -7.62 -2.91 2.75
C PHE A 38 -8.70 -4.00 2.63
N ASP A 39 -9.61 -4.10 3.61
CA ASP A 39 -10.65 -5.14 3.63
C ASP A 39 -11.62 -4.99 2.46
N ARG A 40 -11.98 -3.74 2.09
CA ARG A 40 -12.78 -3.44 0.89
C ARG A 40 -12.06 -3.91 -0.37
N TRP A 41 -10.81 -3.48 -0.56
CA TRP A 41 -10.02 -3.90 -1.71
C TRP A 41 -9.85 -5.42 -1.79
N LEU A 42 -9.65 -6.09 -0.66
CA LEU A 42 -9.53 -7.55 -0.60
C LEU A 42 -10.84 -8.26 -1.00
N CYS A 43 -11.99 -7.67 -0.66
CA CYS A 43 -13.31 -8.22 -0.93
C CYS A 43 -13.71 -8.09 -2.40
N ASP A 44 -13.65 -6.89 -2.97
CA ASP A 44 -14.25 -6.57 -4.27
C ASP A 44 -13.39 -5.65 -5.14
N ARG A 45 -12.12 -5.45 -4.77
CA ARG A 45 -11.18 -4.52 -5.42
C ARG A 45 -11.57 -3.05 -5.35
N THR A 46 -12.51 -2.68 -4.48
CA THR A 46 -12.83 -1.27 -4.23
C THR A 46 -11.62 -0.54 -3.66
N GLU A 47 -11.09 0.39 -4.44
CA GLU A 47 -10.06 1.31 -4.01
C GLU A 47 -10.71 2.51 -3.30
N THR A 48 -10.27 2.80 -2.08
CA THR A 48 -10.73 3.96 -1.30
C THR A 48 -9.60 4.96 -1.14
N ASP A 49 -9.86 6.25 -1.34
CA ASP A 49 -8.87 7.31 -1.10
C ASP A 49 -8.69 7.58 0.39
N VAL A 50 -8.02 6.66 1.08
CA VAL A 50 -7.69 6.78 2.50
C VAL A 50 -6.49 7.73 2.67
N GLY A 51 -6.61 8.67 3.61
CA GLY A 51 -5.60 9.67 3.90
C GLY A 51 -5.04 9.57 5.31
N VAL A 52 -3.71 9.62 5.45
CA VAL A 52 -2.99 9.65 6.73
C VAL A 52 -1.77 10.55 6.64
N VAL A 53 -1.47 11.28 7.72
CA VAL A 53 -0.27 12.13 7.85
C VAL A 53 -0.09 13.13 6.67
N GLY A 54 -1.20 13.61 6.10
CA GLY A 54 -1.18 14.53 4.95
C GLY A 54 -0.80 13.90 3.60
N LEU A 55 -0.82 12.57 3.51
CA LEU A 55 -0.77 11.79 2.26
C LEU A 55 -2.11 11.08 2.05
N ASN A 56 -2.42 10.72 0.81
CA ASN A 56 -3.59 9.89 0.47
C ASN A 56 -3.25 8.84 -0.60
N ALA A 57 -4.02 7.76 -0.62
CA ALA A 57 -3.74 6.59 -1.44
C ALA A 57 -3.72 6.93 -2.94
N PHE A 58 -4.71 7.66 -3.44
CA PHE A 58 -4.84 7.91 -4.88
C PHE A 58 -3.72 8.81 -5.41
N LYS A 59 -3.29 9.82 -4.65
CA LYS A 59 -2.16 10.67 -5.05
C LYS A 59 -0.84 9.91 -5.02
N LEU A 60 -0.67 8.95 -4.12
CA LEU A 60 0.51 8.08 -4.13
C LEU A 60 0.50 7.19 -5.38
N MET A 61 -0.63 6.61 -5.75
CA MET A 61 -0.77 5.82 -6.98
C MET A 61 -0.45 6.68 -8.21
N GLU A 62 -1.07 7.86 -8.32
CA GLU A 62 -0.88 8.77 -9.45
C GLU A 62 0.59 9.23 -9.56
N LYS A 63 1.18 9.71 -8.47
CA LYS A 63 2.54 10.29 -8.49
C LYS A 63 3.65 9.26 -8.62
N ARG A 64 3.43 8.03 -8.16
CA ARG A 64 4.48 7.00 -8.06
C ARG A 64 4.23 5.78 -8.93
N GLY A 65 3.10 5.71 -9.63
CA GLY A 65 2.72 4.54 -10.41
C GLY A 65 2.50 3.27 -9.56
N LEU A 66 2.16 3.44 -8.28
CA LEU A 66 1.95 2.32 -7.37
C LEU A 66 0.58 1.68 -7.61
N ALA A 67 0.52 0.35 -7.50
CA ALA A 67 -0.74 -0.34 -7.32
C ALA A 67 -1.33 -0.03 -5.93
N TYR A 68 -2.64 -0.12 -5.78
CA TYR A 68 -3.34 0.20 -4.53
C TYR A 68 -2.76 -0.48 -3.28
N PRO A 69 -2.39 -1.78 -3.29
CA PRO A 69 -1.80 -2.41 -2.11
C PRO A 69 -0.44 -1.83 -1.71
N ALA A 70 0.38 -1.43 -2.70
CA ALA A 70 1.65 -0.77 -2.44
C ALA A 70 1.47 0.67 -1.91
N ALA A 71 0.42 1.36 -2.36
CA ALA A 71 0.03 2.66 -1.80
C ALA A 71 -0.37 2.54 -0.32
N LEU A 72 -1.14 1.52 0.06
CA LEU A 72 -1.48 1.25 1.46
C LEU A 72 -0.25 0.97 2.32
N ILE A 73 0.71 0.18 1.84
CA ILE A 73 1.98 -0.07 2.55
C ILE A 73 2.78 1.22 2.71
N SER A 74 2.78 2.09 1.70
CA SER A 74 3.47 3.39 1.78
C SER A 74 2.83 4.32 2.81
N LEU A 75 1.49 4.31 2.91
CA LEU A 75 0.76 5.04 3.95
C LEU A 75 1.03 4.47 5.35
N ASP A 76 1.14 3.14 5.48
CA ASP A 76 1.51 2.48 6.73
C ASP A 76 2.93 2.88 7.17
N TRP A 77 3.87 2.95 6.23
CA TRP A 77 5.20 3.45 6.52
C TRP A 77 5.17 4.92 6.96
N ALA A 78 4.37 5.76 6.30
CA ALA A 78 4.20 7.16 6.70
C ALA A 78 3.56 7.35 8.08
N ILE A 79 2.77 6.38 8.53
CA ILE A 79 2.26 6.34 9.89
C ILE A 79 3.39 6.04 10.89
N ARG A 80 4.24 5.06 10.59
CA ARG A 80 5.30 4.59 11.50
C ARG A 80 6.46 5.56 11.58
N GLU A 81 6.85 6.13 10.45
CA GLU A 81 8.02 6.99 10.28
C GLU A 81 7.66 8.23 9.45
N PRO A 82 6.85 9.14 10.00
CA PRO A 82 6.26 10.23 9.24
C PRO A 82 7.30 11.18 8.64
N GLU A 83 8.38 11.51 9.36
CA GLU A 83 9.40 12.44 8.87
C GLU A 83 10.09 11.89 7.62
N GLN A 84 10.66 10.68 7.71
CA GLN A 84 11.37 10.03 6.61
C GLN A 84 10.45 9.74 5.41
N ALA A 85 9.26 9.21 5.69
CA ALA A 85 8.32 8.86 4.63
C ALA A 85 7.81 10.10 3.90
N LEU A 86 7.54 11.21 4.60
CA LEU A 86 7.10 12.44 3.95
C LEU A 86 8.19 13.05 3.08
N GLU A 87 9.44 13.05 3.53
CA GLU A 87 10.56 13.48 2.69
C GLU A 87 10.65 12.63 1.42
N PHE A 88 10.68 11.31 1.58
CA PHE A 88 10.82 10.38 0.46
C PHE A 88 9.63 10.42 -0.50
N LEU A 89 8.39 10.36 0.03
CA LEU A 89 7.17 10.23 -0.76
C LEU A 89 6.71 11.56 -1.36
N LYS A 90 6.98 12.71 -0.74
CA LYS A 90 6.61 14.02 -1.32
C LYS A 90 7.65 14.53 -2.32
N HIS A 91 8.93 14.37 -2.04
CA HIS A 91 9.98 15.01 -2.84
C HIS A 91 10.64 14.07 -3.84
N GLY A 92 10.58 12.74 -3.61
CA GLY A 92 11.33 11.77 -4.42
C GLY A 92 12.80 11.93 -4.12
N SER A 93 13.44 10.88 -3.63
CA SER A 93 14.82 10.94 -3.15
C SER A 93 15.71 11.74 -4.12
N VAL A 94 16.20 12.89 -3.68
CA VAL A 94 17.42 13.47 -4.21
C VAL A 94 18.53 12.58 -3.66
N MET A 95 18.99 11.64 -4.47
CA MET A 95 20.33 11.07 -4.38
C MET A 95 21.00 11.23 -5.73
#